data_AF-A0A535WVK8-F1
#
_entry.id   AF-A0A535WVK8-F1
#
_cell.length_a   1.000
_cell.length_b   1.000
_cell.length_c   1.000
_cell.angle_alpha   90.00
_cell.angle_beta   90.00
_cell.angle_gamma   90.00
#
_symmetry.space_group_name_H-M   'P 1'
#
loop_
_entity.id
_entity.type
_entity.pdbx_description
1 polymer ?
#
loop_
_entity_poly.entity_id
_entity_poly.type
_entity_poly.pdbx_seq_one_letter_code
_entity_poly.pdbx_strand_id
1 'polypeptide(L)'
;IDAQNLPSLSWGDSSALKVGQLAIAIGSPLGQQNSVTKGVISALHRSIQVPDPSSPGGTENILNAIQTDAQINPGNSGGPLLNSLGQVVGVSFAIEQAQAGPGLGFALDGNAAHDIANQLIQTGHVNRPYLGVAYQQLDETAAAANSLVVGALVTDVTSGSPADRAGIKAHD
;
A
#
# COMPACT_ATOMS: atom_id res chain seq x y z
N ILE A 1 -25.66 -0.58 -1.51
CA ILE A 1 -26.49 0.02 -2.60
C ILE A 1 -27.24 -1.14 -3.23
N ASP A 2 -28.56 -1.16 -3.13
CA ASP A 2 -29.37 -2.20 -3.76
C ASP A 2 -29.78 -1.73 -5.16
N ALA A 3 -28.91 -1.98 -6.13
CA ALA A 3 -29.06 -1.55 -7.53
C ALA A 3 -28.42 -2.57 -8.47
N GLN A 4 -28.98 -2.71 -9.67
CA GLN A 4 -28.50 -3.64 -10.70
C GLN A 4 -27.81 -2.87 -11.83
N ASN A 5 -26.89 -3.53 -12.54
CA ASN A 5 -26.19 -3.01 -13.73
C ASN A 5 -25.43 -1.69 -13.49
N LEU A 6 -24.78 -1.55 -12.34
CA LEU A 6 -23.91 -0.41 -12.07
C LEU A 6 -22.68 -0.44 -13.00
N PRO A 7 -22.22 0.72 -13.48
CA PRO A 7 -20.96 0.80 -14.22
C PRO A 7 -19.80 0.34 -13.33
N SER A 8 -18.84 -0.36 -13.93
CA SER A 8 -17.64 -0.84 -13.25
C SER A 8 -16.39 -0.40 -13.99
N LEU A 9 -15.29 -0.32 -13.24
CA LEU A 9 -13.96 -0.06 -13.79
C LEU A 9 -13.24 -1.40 -13.99
N SER A 10 -12.45 -1.48 -15.04
CA SER A 10 -11.49 -2.57 -15.23
C SER A 10 -10.24 -2.35 -14.38
N TRP A 11 -9.67 -3.41 -13.86
CA TRP A 11 -8.37 -3.40 -13.21
C TRP A 11 -7.24 -3.41 -14.24
N GLY A 12 -6.18 -2.65 -13.97
CA GLY A 12 -4.92 -2.70 -14.68
C GLY A 12 -3.86 -3.41 -13.85
N ASP A 13 -2.75 -3.80 -14.47
CA ASP A 13 -1.64 -4.43 -13.76
C ASP A 13 -0.74 -3.38 -13.12
N SER A 14 -0.80 -3.25 -11.79
CA SER A 14 0.02 -2.30 -11.04
C SER A 14 1.51 -2.69 -11.02
N SER A 15 1.86 -3.95 -11.27
CA SER A 15 3.26 -4.40 -11.33
C SER A 15 3.99 -3.93 -12.60
N ALA A 16 3.23 -3.56 -13.64
CA ALA A 16 3.75 -3.01 -14.88
C ALA A 16 3.92 -1.48 -14.86
N LEU A 17 3.58 -0.82 -13.73
CA LEU A 17 3.71 0.62 -13.59
C LEU A 17 5.17 1.07 -13.71
N LYS A 18 5.35 2.28 -14.23
CA LYS A 18 6.64 2.95 -14.32
C LYS A 18 6.51 4.37 -13.81
N VAL A 19 7.54 4.82 -13.10
CA VAL A 19 7.68 6.23 -12.72
C VAL A 19 7.59 7.12 -13.96
N GLY A 20 6.83 8.22 -13.85
CA GLY A 20 6.53 9.16 -14.93
C GLY A 20 5.26 8.86 -15.73
N GLN A 21 4.63 7.69 -15.55
CA GLN A 21 3.33 7.40 -16.19
C GLN A 21 2.22 8.26 -15.60
N LEU A 22 1.23 8.61 -16.41
CA LEU A 22 0.04 9.36 -16.00
C LEU A 22 -0.71 8.65 -14.87
N ALA A 23 -1.05 9.41 -13.83
CA ALA A 23 -1.87 8.97 -12.72
C ALA A 23 -3.09 9.91 -12.59
N ILE A 24 -4.29 9.35 -12.52
CA ILE A 24 -5.55 10.09 -12.38
C ILE A 24 -6.23 9.61 -11.10
N ALA A 25 -6.47 10.50 -10.15
CA ALA A 25 -7.24 10.18 -8.94
C ALA A 25 -8.63 10.77 -9.03
N ILE A 26 -9.64 9.96 -8.69
CA ILE A 26 -11.05 10.35 -8.73
C ILE A 26 -11.68 10.16 -7.35
N GLY A 27 -12.46 11.13 -6.90
CA GLY A 27 -13.22 11.03 -5.66
C GLY A 27 -14.17 12.18 -5.44
N SER A 28 -14.58 12.39 -4.19
CA SER A 28 -15.47 13.47 -3.77
C SER A 28 -14.86 14.27 -2.61
N PRO A 29 -13.80 15.04 -2.86
CA PRO A 29 -13.13 15.83 -1.83
C PRO A 29 -14.08 16.87 -1.25
N LEU A 30 -14.09 17.00 0.08
CA LEU A 30 -14.93 17.97 0.82
C LEU A 30 -16.45 17.88 0.56
N GLY A 31 -16.95 16.74 0.06
CA GLY A 31 -18.37 16.56 -0.29
C GLY A 31 -18.77 17.18 -1.63
N GLN A 32 -17.82 17.76 -2.38
CA GLN A 32 -18.01 18.11 -3.79
C GLN A 32 -18.02 16.81 -4.60
N GLN A 33 -19.15 16.45 -5.20
CA GLN A 33 -19.24 15.22 -6.00
C GLN A 33 -18.29 15.29 -7.21
N ASN A 34 -17.61 14.18 -7.50
CA ASN A 34 -16.90 13.93 -8.77
C ASN A 34 -15.74 14.88 -9.10
N SER A 35 -14.76 15.00 -8.19
CA SER A 35 -13.50 15.67 -8.51
C SER A 35 -12.49 14.72 -9.13
N VAL A 36 -11.72 15.25 -10.08
CA VAL A 36 -10.62 14.55 -10.74
C VAL A 36 -9.35 15.36 -10.54
N THR A 37 -8.29 14.70 -10.06
CA THR A 37 -6.95 15.25 -10.03
C THR A 37 -6.04 14.38 -10.89
N LYS A 38 -4.99 14.97 -11.44
CA LYS A 38 -4.03 14.26 -12.28
C LYS A 38 -2.60 14.62 -11.89
N GLY A 39 -1.71 13.69 -12.14
CA GLY A 39 -0.28 13.79 -11.92
C GLY A 39 0.43 12.64 -12.63
N VAL A 40 1.54 12.20 -12.08
CA VAL A 40 2.30 11.05 -12.53
C VAL A 40 2.58 10.11 -11.38
N ILE A 41 2.94 8.87 -11.70
CA ILE A 41 3.60 7.97 -10.75
C ILE A 41 4.97 8.57 -10.42
N SER A 42 5.16 9.05 -9.20
CA SER A 42 6.40 9.70 -8.76
C SER A 42 7.40 8.70 -8.20
N ALA A 43 6.92 7.63 -7.56
CA ALA A 43 7.74 6.53 -7.07
C ALA A 43 6.87 5.27 -6.86
N LEU A 44 7.52 4.12 -6.80
CA LEU A 44 6.91 2.82 -6.52
C LEU A 44 7.56 2.21 -5.28
N HIS A 45 6.91 1.21 -4.71
CA HIS A 45 7.44 0.40 -3.59
C HIS A 45 7.80 1.21 -2.34
N ARG A 46 7.03 2.27 -2.04
CA ARG A 46 7.26 3.07 -0.84
C ARG A 46 6.79 2.31 0.40
N SER A 47 7.62 2.30 1.43
CA SER A 47 7.20 1.97 2.78
C SER A 47 6.92 3.27 3.51
N ILE A 48 5.68 3.46 3.96
CA ILE A 48 5.26 4.65 4.68
C ILE A 48 4.62 4.25 6.00
N GLN A 49 4.85 5.07 7.01
CA GLN A 49 4.20 4.93 8.31
C GLN A 49 3.03 5.90 8.37
N VAL A 50 1.84 5.40 8.69
CA VAL A 50 0.61 6.21 8.83
C VAL A 50 -0.03 5.94 10.19
N PRO A 51 -0.90 6.82 10.70
CA PRO A 51 -1.57 6.60 11.99
C PRO A 51 -2.45 5.36 11.93
N ASP A 52 -2.37 4.51 12.95
CA ASP A 52 -3.21 3.32 13.04
C ASP A 52 -4.60 3.71 13.56
N PRO A 53 -5.68 3.56 12.76
CA PRO A 53 -7.02 3.90 13.21
C PRO A 53 -7.54 2.97 14.32
N SER A 54 -6.94 1.79 14.50
CA SER A 54 -7.32 0.79 15.51
C SER A 54 -6.59 0.96 16.85
N SER A 55 -5.53 1.77 16.89
CA SER A 55 -4.72 2.00 18.09
C SER A 55 -4.41 3.49 18.26
N PRO A 56 -5.09 4.22 19.18
CA PRO A 56 -4.80 5.63 19.43
C PRO A 56 -3.32 5.85 19.80
N GLY A 57 -2.62 6.68 19.02
CA GLY A 57 -1.18 6.93 19.17
C GLY A 57 -0.28 5.84 18.56
N GLY A 58 -0.87 4.79 17.99
CA GLY A 58 -0.19 3.77 17.20
C GLY A 58 0.05 4.22 15.75
N THR A 59 0.93 3.51 15.08
CA THR A 59 1.19 3.70 13.65
C THR A 59 1.18 2.35 12.94
N GLU A 60 0.70 2.34 11.70
CA GLU A 60 0.76 1.19 10.81
C GLU A 60 1.75 1.48 9.67
N ASN A 61 2.41 0.43 9.20
CA ASN A 61 3.30 0.51 8.04
C ASN A 61 2.55 0.03 6.81
N ILE A 62 2.34 0.92 5.86
CA ILE A 62 1.88 0.58 4.52
C ILE A 62 3.11 0.26 3.69
N LEU A 63 3.22 -1.00 3.27
CA LEU A 63 4.27 -1.49 2.40
C LEU A 63 3.83 -1.39 0.94
N ASN A 64 4.79 -1.22 0.04
CA ASN A 64 4.56 -1.19 -1.41
C ASN A 64 3.57 -0.11 -1.88
N ALA A 65 3.48 1.03 -1.19
CA ALA A 65 2.66 2.14 -1.63
C ALA A 65 3.16 2.73 -2.97
N ILE A 66 2.21 3.11 -3.81
CA ILE A 66 2.42 3.90 -5.02
C ILE A 66 2.43 5.38 -4.62
N GLN A 67 3.46 6.11 -5.00
CA GLN A 67 3.54 7.56 -4.80
C GLN A 67 3.16 8.29 -6.08
N THR A 68 2.40 9.38 -5.95
CA THR A 68 2.02 10.26 -7.05
C THR A 68 2.04 11.73 -6.62
N ASP A 69 2.20 12.65 -7.58
CA ASP A 69 1.99 14.08 -7.37
C ASP A 69 0.56 14.53 -7.75
N ALA A 70 -0.31 13.60 -8.16
CA ALA A 70 -1.73 13.85 -8.25
C ALA A 70 -2.25 14.24 -6.85
N GLN A 71 -3.00 15.34 -6.77
CA GLN A 71 -3.49 15.81 -5.48
C GLN A 71 -4.45 14.79 -4.83
N ILE A 72 -4.02 14.24 -3.70
CA ILE A 72 -4.83 13.37 -2.84
C ILE A 72 -5.19 14.14 -1.58
N ASN A 73 -6.48 14.39 -1.39
CA ASN A 73 -7.06 15.06 -0.23
C ASN A 73 -8.18 14.18 0.37
N PRO A 74 -8.60 14.44 1.62
CA PRO A 74 -9.79 13.81 2.18
C PRO A 74 -10.98 13.89 1.21
N GLY A 75 -11.58 12.74 0.93
CA GLY A 75 -12.66 12.53 -0.04
C GLY A 75 -12.23 11.96 -1.41
N ASN A 76 -10.94 12.02 -1.77
CA ASN A 76 -10.35 11.10 -2.76
C ASN A 76 -9.88 9.79 -2.11
N SER A 77 -9.76 9.76 -0.78
CA SER A 77 -9.46 8.55 -0.03
C SER A 77 -10.51 7.46 -0.27
N GLY A 78 -10.07 6.24 -0.59
CA GLY A 78 -10.92 5.12 -1.02
C GLY A 78 -11.29 5.11 -2.50
N GLY A 79 -10.99 6.19 -3.23
CA GLY A 79 -11.21 6.30 -4.68
C GLY A 79 -10.12 5.61 -5.51
N PRO A 80 -10.35 5.42 -6.81
CA PRO A 80 -9.37 4.78 -7.69
C PRO A 80 -8.25 5.73 -8.10
N LEU A 81 -7.04 5.18 -8.18
CA LEU A 81 -5.94 5.73 -8.97
C LEU A 81 -5.92 5.01 -10.32
N LEU A 82 -6.08 5.75 -11.41
CA LEU A 82 -6.21 5.23 -12.76
C LEU A 82 -4.97 5.51 -13.61
N ASN A 83 -4.66 4.59 -14.52
CA ASN A 83 -3.69 4.80 -15.60
C ASN A 83 -4.33 5.55 -16.79
N SER A 84 -3.56 5.80 -17.85
CA SER A 84 -4.03 6.49 -19.06
C SER A 84 -5.12 5.75 -19.85
N LEU A 85 -5.33 4.47 -19.58
CA LEU A 85 -6.40 3.65 -20.16
C LEU A 85 -7.68 3.67 -19.32
N GLY A 86 -7.70 4.39 -18.19
CA GLY A 86 -8.83 4.42 -17.26
C GLY A 86 -8.94 3.14 -16.41
N GLN A 87 -7.88 2.35 -16.33
CA GLN A 87 -7.86 1.12 -15.53
C GLN A 87 -7.36 1.41 -14.11
N VAL A 88 -7.93 0.73 -13.12
CA VAL A 88 -7.53 0.86 -11.72
C VAL A 88 -6.15 0.25 -11.51
N VAL A 89 -5.19 1.07 -11.10
CA VAL A 89 -3.82 0.64 -10.78
C VAL A 89 -3.46 0.89 -9.31
N GLY A 90 -4.37 1.50 -8.54
CA GLY A 90 -4.25 1.65 -7.10
C GLY A 90 -5.51 2.21 -6.46
N VAL A 91 -5.52 2.26 -5.13
CA VAL A 91 -6.59 2.87 -4.33
C VAL A 91 -6.00 4.02 -3.52
N SER A 92 -6.40 5.26 -3.81
CA SER A 92 -5.85 6.43 -3.13
C SER A 92 -6.27 6.47 -1.67
N PHE A 93 -5.36 6.89 -0.80
CA PHE A 93 -5.68 7.15 0.61
C PHE A 93 -5.06 8.47 1.04
N ALA A 94 -5.83 9.26 1.79
CA ALA A 94 -5.35 10.52 2.31
C ALA A 94 -4.51 10.27 3.56
N ILE A 95 -3.34 10.91 3.63
CA ILE A 95 -2.52 10.99 4.83
C ILE A 95 -2.40 12.45 5.25
N GLU A 96 -2.11 12.71 6.52
CA GLU A 96 -1.89 14.08 6.98
C GLU A 96 -0.69 14.69 6.27
N GLN A 97 -0.87 15.90 5.71
CA GLN A 97 0.18 16.61 4.95
C GLN A 97 1.45 16.84 5.78
N ALA A 98 1.33 16.97 7.11
CA ALA A 98 2.47 17.07 8.02
C ALA A 98 3.36 15.81 8.02
N GLN A 99 2.78 14.64 7.69
CA GLN A 99 3.48 13.36 7.58
C GLN A 99 3.91 13.06 6.14
N ALA A 100 3.15 13.53 5.15
CA ALA A 100 3.44 13.33 3.73
C ALA A 100 4.54 14.27 3.19
N GLY A 101 4.55 15.52 3.65
CA GLY A 101 5.18 16.61 2.92
C GLY A 101 4.29 17.15 1.78
N PRO A 102 4.42 18.43 1.42
CA PRO A 102 3.59 19.06 0.41
C PRO A 102 3.80 18.41 -0.96
N GLY A 103 2.69 18.09 -1.64
CA GLY A 103 2.72 17.53 -3.00
C GLY A 103 2.93 16.01 -3.08
N LEU A 104 2.99 15.28 -1.96
CA LEU A 104 3.03 13.82 -1.97
C LEU A 104 1.63 13.23 -1.79
N GLY A 105 1.18 12.47 -2.79
CA GLY A 105 0.00 11.61 -2.75
C GLY A 105 0.38 10.14 -2.73
N PHE A 106 -0.46 9.31 -2.13
CA PHE A 106 -0.22 7.87 -2.03
C PHE A 106 -1.46 7.05 -2.40
N ALA A 107 -1.20 5.86 -2.92
CA ALA A 107 -2.20 4.84 -3.21
C ALA A 107 -1.70 3.44 -2.83
N LEU A 108 -2.62 2.58 -2.41
CA LEU A 108 -2.38 1.15 -2.24
C LEU A 108 -2.16 0.52 -3.61
N ASP A 109 -1.34 -0.53 -3.67
CA ASP A 109 -1.11 -1.31 -4.87
C ASP A 109 -2.42 -1.91 -5.44
N GLY A 110 -2.65 -1.73 -6.74
CA GLY A 110 -3.88 -2.14 -7.41
C GLY A 110 -4.10 -3.65 -7.41
N ASN A 111 -3.06 -4.44 -7.72
CA ASN A 111 -3.15 -5.90 -7.71
C ASN A 111 -3.50 -6.42 -6.30
N ALA A 112 -2.80 -5.93 -5.28
CA ALA A 112 -3.09 -6.29 -3.89
C ALA A 112 -4.52 -5.89 -3.45
N ALA A 113 -4.98 -4.69 -3.84
CA ALA A 113 -6.33 -4.23 -3.53
C ALA A 113 -7.40 -5.10 -4.22
N HIS A 114 -7.16 -5.49 -5.48
CA HIS A 114 -8.04 -6.38 -6.23
C HIS A 114 -8.14 -7.77 -5.58
N ASP A 115 -7.02 -8.35 -5.16
CA ASP A 115 -6.98 -9.65 -4.49
C ASP A 115 -7.71 -9.62 -3.13
N ILE A 116 -7.52 -8.54 -2.36
CA ILE A 116 -8.24 -8.32 -1.09
C ILE A 116 -9.74 -8.19 -1.34
N ALA A 117 -10.15 -7.39 -2.33
CA ALA A 117 -11.56 -7.21 -2.67
C ALA A 117 -12.21 -8.55 -3.06
N ASN A 118 -11.53 -9.35 -3.88
CA ASN A 118 -12.02 -10.67 -4.28
C ASN A 118 -12.18 -11.62 -3.09
N GLN A 119 -11.23 -11.65 -2.16
CA GLN A 119 -11.34 -12.46 -0.94
C GLN A 119 -12.52 -12.04 -0.06
N LEU A 120 -12.71 -10.73 0.12
CA LEU A 120 -13.83 -10.18 0.90
C LEU A 120 -15.18 -10.51 0.25
N ILE A 121 -15.28 -10.41 -1.08
CA ILE A 121 -16.49 -10.76 -1.82
C ILE A 121 -16.79 -12.26 -1.69
N GLN A 122 -15.78 -13.12 -1.80
CA GLN A 122 -15.96 -14.57 -1.81
C GLN A 122 -16.18 -15.17 -0.43
N THR A 123 -15.48 -14.67 0.60
CA THR A 123 -15.39 -15.32 1.92
C THR A 123 -15.78 -14.42 3.09
N GLY A 124 -15.96 -13.11 2.86
CA GLY A 124 -16.26 -12.13 3.91
C GLY A 124 -15.04 -11.71 4.75
N HIS A 125 -13.88 -12.35 4.57
CA HIS A 125 -12.65 -12.06 5.33
C HIS A 125 -11.41 -12.11 4.42
N VAL A 126 -10.27 -11.64 4.94
CA VAL A 126 -8.98 -11.66 4.24
C VAL A 126 -8.03 -12.59 5.00
N ASN A 127 -7.44 -13.55 4.31
CA ASN A 127 -6.41 -14.41 4.88
C ASN A 127 -5.04 -13.74 4.70
N ARG A 128 -4.45 -13.27 5.81
CA ARG A 128 -3.09 -12.72 5.80
C ARG A 128 -2.10 -13.78 6.26
N PRO A 129 -1.14 -14.19 5.41
CA PRO A 129 -0.08 -15.09 5.82
C PRO A 129 0.70 -14.53 6.99
N TYR A 130 1.06 -15.40 7.94
CA TYR A 130 1.84 -15.04 9.12
C TYR A 130 3.02 -15.99 9.25
N LEU A 131 4.23 -15.44 9.25
CA LEU A 131 5.46 -16.21 9.38
C LEU A 131 5.89 -16.37 10.85
N GLY A 132 5.72 -15.32 11.66
CA GLY A 132 6.10 -15.30 13.09
C GLY A 132 7.55 -14.94 13.36
N VAL A 133 8.09 -13.98 12.58
CA VAL A 133 9.42 -13.41 12.79
C VAL A 133 9.32 -11.92 13.10
N ALA A 134 10.16 -11.44 14.02
CA ALA A 134 10.56 -10.05 14.06
C ALA A 134 11.85 -9.91 13.25
N TYR A 135 11.99 -8.81 12.52
CA TYR A 135 13.17 -8.59 11.69
C TYR A 135 13.60 -7.12 11.70
N GLN A 136 14.88 -6.92 11.39
CA GLN A 136 15.45 -5.62 11.08
C GLN A 136 15.90 -5.63 9.62
N GLN A 137 15.47 -4.62 8.86
CA GLN A 137 15.98 -4.43 7.51
C GLN A 137 17.44 -3.93 7.58
N LEU A 138 18.32 -4.63 6.87
CA LEU A 138 19.71 -4.24 6.68
C LEU A 138 19.87 -3.61 5.30
N ASP A 139 20.14 -2.30 5.29
CA ASP A 139 20.62 -1.62 4.09
C ASP A 139 22.11 -1.91 3.84
N GLU A 140 22.68 -1.39 2.75
CA GLU A 140 24.09 -1.61 2.39
C GLU A 140 25.06 -1.20 3.51
N THR A 141 24.76 -0.12 4.22
CA THR A 141 25.64 0.42 5.27
C THR A 141 25.59 -0.48 6.50
N ALA A 142 24.39 -0.85 6.94
CA ALA A 142 24.18 -1.73 8.09
C ALA A 142 24.70 -3.15 7.80
N ALA A 143 24.47 -3.68 6.61
CA ALA A 143 24.99 -4.96 6.17
C ALA A 143 26.53 -4.97 6.20
N ALA A 144 27.18 -3.96 5.60
CA ALA A 144 28.64 -3.85 5.59
C ALA A 144 29.23 -3.71 7.01
N ALA A 145 28.61 -2.90 7.88
CA ALA A 145 29.08 -2.71 9.26
C ALA A 145 29.02 -3.99 10.10
N ASN A 146 28.10 -4.91 9.79
CA ASN A 146 27.90 -6.16 10.52
C ASN A 146 28.48 -7.38 9.80
N SER A 147 29.17 -7.20 8.66
CA SER A 147 29.65 -8.31 7.81
C SER A 147 28.54 -9.26 7.36
N LEU A 148 27.36 -8.69 7.07
CA LEU A 148 26.17 -9.39 6.60
C LEU A 148 25.83 -8.95 5.17
N VAL A 149 24.84 -9.61 4.57
CA VAL A 149 24.26 -9.22 3.29
C VAL A 149 23.05 -8.29 3.48
N VAL A 150 22.74 -7.50 2.46
CA VAL A 150 21.51 -6.70 2.43
C VAL A 150 20.30 -7.63 2.49
N GLY A 151 19.38 -7.38 3.40
CA GLY A 151 18.26 -8.30 3.63
C GLY A 151 17.44 -7.96 4.88
N ALA A 152 16.69 -8.94 5.37
CA ALA A 152 15.94 -8.86 6.62
C ALA A 152 16.60 -9.79 7.63
N LEU A 153 17.34 -9.22 8.59
CA LEU A 153 17.95 -9.96 9.69
C LEU A 153 16.86 -10.34 10.69
N VAL A 154 16.70 -11.63 10.96
CA VAL A 154 15.72 -12.10 11.94
C VAL A 154 16.20 -11.73 13.33
N THR A 155 15.42 -10.94 14.08
CA THR A 155 15.78 -10.52 15.44
C THR A 155 15.12 -11.37 16.51
N ASP A 156 13.96 -11.94 16.20
CA ASP A 156 13.24 -12.86 17.08
C ASP A 156 12.33 -13.79 16.28
N VAL A 157 12.06 -14.98 16.84
CA VAL A 157 11.16 -15.97 16.25
C VAL A 157 10.12 -16.36 17.29
N THR A 158 8.84 -16.16 16.97
CA THR A 158 7.75 -16.51 17.86
C THR A 158 7.68 -18.04 18.01
N SER A 159 7.77 -18.55 19.24
CA SER A 159 7.71 -20.00 19.49
C SER A 159 6.40 -20.61 19.00
N GLY A 160 6.49 -21.77 18.33
CA GLY A 160 5.37 -22.48 17.73
C GLY A 160 4.86 -21.88 16.41
N SER A 161 5.46 -20.79 15.92
CA SER A 161 5.10 -20.17 14.65
C SER A 161 5.50 -21.04 13.44
N PRO A 162 4.99 -20.73 12.23
CA PRO A 162 5.48 -21.37 11.01
C PRO A 162 6.99 -21.23 10.80
N ALA A 163 7.60 -20.10 11.19
CA ALA A 163 9.05 -19.90 11.13
C ALA A 163 9.81 -20.84 12.07
N ASP A 164 9.37 -20.95 13.32
CA ASP A 164 9.97 -21.86 14.32
C ASP A 164 9.89 -23.32 13.85
N ARG A 165 8.73 -23.73 13.35
CA ARG A 165 8.54 -25.09 12.77
C ARG A 165 9.38 -25.34 11.52
N ALA A 166 9.69 -24.30 10.76
CA ALA A 166 10.58 -24.35 9.61
C ALA A 166 12.07 -24.33 10.01
N GLY A 167 12.39 -24.07 11.29
CA GLY A 167 13.75 -24.04 11.82
C GLY A 167 14.48 -22.70 11.63
N ILE A 168 13.75 -21.62 11.30
CA ILE A 168 14.30 -20.26 11.27
C ILE A 168 14.67 -19.84 12.69
N LYS A 169 15.80 -19.13 12.83
CA LYS A 169 16.33 -18.69 14.12
C LYS A 169 16.60 -17.20 14.14
N ALA A 170 16.67 -16.64 15.35
CA ALA A 170 17.22 -15.31 15.53
C ALA A 170 18.67 -15.28 15.02
N HIS A 171 19.01 -14.20 14.31
CA HIS A 171 20.26 -13.95 13.60
C HIS A 171 20.49 -14.75 12.31
N ASP A 172 19.43 -15.37 11.76
CA ASP A 172 19.40 -15.78 10.34
C ASP A 172 19.24 -14.56 9.40
#